data_AF-A0A9P6TW62-F1
#
_entry.id   AF-A0A9P6TW62-F1
#
_cell.length_a   1.000
_cell.length_b   1.000
_cell.length_c   1.000
_cell.angle_alpha   90.00
_cell.angle_beta   90.00
_cell.angle_gamma   90.00
#
_symmetry.space_group_name_H-M   'P 1'
#
loop_
_entity.id
_entity.type
_entity.pdbx_description
1 polymer ?
#
loop_
_entity_poly.entity_id
_entity_poly.type
_entity_poly.pdbx_seq_one_letter_code
_entity_poly.pdbx_strand_id
1 'polypeptide(L)'
;MDISHHDLLQKNFGRLVNNDTQHDVKFFVGKDEVVRYGHTLILSAQCPYFATAFQAHWKEGSEGVFRKPNIEPEVFDIILQYLYAGQLKAPWDLIPQLIEAALELQLSELVSACEEFSSQVITEETVFQIIAMSFRHDLSKLQSKALEFFDVNAQSLVMSDDLFALEPDVLVTVLSRDTIELDELAVWETIVRYAYHRNSYDHKGCPLLQFPEPPGRIVVKVSKDEVDHPESPVMAGNPSTIIYESTLVDVNLCDPTIDGKDVVVDLKQDQFLSVRVTIQPLLPAIRLAGLEPADFARCMKGTGLIPADLCRRMYRFHALPVGYPKDFPGPRQSRSTLLPRKQLSTVLSWIAEAMT
;
A
#
# COMPACT_ATOMS: atom_id res chain seq x y z
N MET A 1 41.08 37.41 0.38
CA MET A 1 40.97 36.50 -0.77
C MET A 1 40.74 35.13 -0.18
N ASP A 2 39.61 34.52 -0.48
CA ASP A 2 39.27 33.18 0.01
C ASP A 2 39.48 32.19 -1.14
N ILE A 3 40.32 31.18 -0.93
CA ILE A 3 40.71 30.21 -1.96
C ILE A 3 40.32 28.84 -1.45
N SER A 4 39.20 28.31 -1.96
CA SER A 4 38.80 26.94 -1.70
C SER A 4 39.51 25.96 -2.64
N HIS A 5 39.94 24.83 -2.09
CA HIS A 5 40.48 23.69 -2.83
C HIS A 5 39.65 22.41 -2.63
N HIS A 6 38.36 22.54 -2.33
CA HIS A 6 37.48 21.39 -2.03
C HIS A 6 37.49 20.34 -3.16
N ASP A 7 37.35 20.75 -4.43
CA ASP A 7 37.38 19.84 -5.59
C ASP A 7 38.69 19.05 -5.71
N LEU A 8 39.82 19.68 -5.34
CA LEU A 8 41.13 19.04 -5.35
C LEU A 8 41.28 18.04 -4.21
N LEU A 9 40.78 18.38 -3.01
CA LEU A 9 40.72 17.45 -1.87
C LEU A 9 39.82 16.25 -2.20
N GLN A 10 38.60 16.49 -2.68
CA GLN A 10 37.67 15.48 -3.16
C GLN A 10 38.32 14.52 -4.17
N LYS A 11 39.01 15.06 -5.19
CA LYS A 11 39.72 14.26 -6.20
C LYS A 11 40.90 13.47 -5.64
N ASN A 12 41.60 14.01 -4.64
CA ASN A 12 42.74 13.35 -4.01
C ASN A 12 42.30 12.22 -3.08
N PHE A 13 41.30 12.43 -2.22
CA PHE A 13 40.74 11.38 -1.37
C PHE A 13 40.00 10.31 -2.19
N GLY A 14 39.31 10.68 -3.27
CA GLY A 14 38.69 9.72 -4.19
C GLY A 14 39.65 8.71 -4.82
N ARG A 15 40.96 8.98 -4.86
CA ARG A 15 42.00 8.02 -5.30
C ARG A 15 42.37 6.96 -4.26
N LEU A 16 41.89 7.11 -3.01
CA LEU A 16 42.14 6.18 -1.91
C LEU A 16 40.97 5.18 -1.71
N VAL A 17 39.88 5.35 -2.46
CA VAL A 17 38.73 4.43 -2.48
C VAL A 17 39.18 3.04 -2.90
N ASN A 18 38.88 2.04 -2.08
CA ASN A 18 39.20 0.63 -2.33
C ASN A 18 40.67 0.36 -2.73
N ASN A 19 41.61 1.18 -2.23
CA ASN A 19 43.03 1.02 -2.54
C ASN A 19 43.62 -0.15 -1.73
N ASP A 20 44.17 -1.16 -2.42
CA ASP A 20 44.81 -2.31 -1.81
C ASP A 20 46.20 -1.99 -1.22
N THR A 21 46.75 -0.81 -1.52
CA THR A 21 47.93 -0.25 -0.86
C THR A 21 47.54 0.75 0.23
N GLN A 22 48.31 0.75 1.34
CA GLN A 22 48.16 1.66 2.48
C GLN A 22 46.85 1.57 3.30
N HIS A 23 45.99 0.59 3.00
CA HIS A 23 44.83 0.25 3.83
C HIS A 23 45.24 -0.30 5.21
N ASP A 24 44.40 -0.07 6.21
CA ASP A 24 44.52 -0.60 7.58
C ASP A 24 43.26 -1.38 8.02
N VAL A 25 42.25 -1.49 7.15
CA VAL A 25 41.05 -2.30 7.35
C VAL A 25 40.61 -2.99 6.05
N LYS A 26 40.08 -4.21 6.18
CA LYS A 26 39.49 -5.02 5.11
C LYS A 26 38.03 -5.33 5.40
N PHE A 27 37.21 -5.28 4.37
CA PHE A 27 35.80 -5.66 4.40
C PHE A 27 35.56 -6.86 3.49
N PHE A 28 34.84 -7.86 3.98
CA PHE A 28 34.26 -8.93 3.17
C PHE A 28 32.78 -8.59 2.97
N VAL A 29 32.39 -8.27 1.73
CA VAL A 29 31.07 -7.72 1.38
C VAL A 29 30.32 -8.64 0.42
N GLY A 30 28.99 -8.64 0.52
CA GLY A 30 28.11 -9.56 -0.20
C GLY A 30 28.22 -11.01 0.27
N LYS A 31 27.36 -11.87 -0.28
CA LYS A 31 27.31 -13.31 0.08
C LYS A 31 28.57 -14.07 -0.32
N ASP A 32 29.25 -13.62 -1.37
CA ASP A 32 30.47 -14.22 -1.90
C ASP A 32 31.75 -13.73 -1.17
N GLU A 33 31.61 -13.00 -0.05
CA GLU A 33 32.71 -12.44 0.74
C GLU A 33 33.75 -11.68 -0.11
N VAL A 34 33.29 -10.83 -1.04
CA VAL A 34 34.19 -10.11 -1.94
C VAL A 34 34.99 -9.08 -1.14
N VAL A 35 36.30 -9.04 -1.32
CA VAL A 35 37.18 -8.15 -0.53
C VAL A 35 37.07 -6.69 -1.00
N ARG A 36 37.03 -5.77 -0.03
CA ARG A 36 37.18 -4.32 -0.21
C ARG A 36 38.14 -3.75 0.83
N TYR A 37 38.87 -2.70 0.46
CA TYR A 37 39.90 -2.08 1.30
C TYR A 37 39.49 -0.69 1.76
N GLY A 38 39.92 -0.30 2.95
CA GLY A 38 39.61 1.02 3.52
C GLY A 38 40.66 1.54 4.49
N HIS A 39 40.40 2.77 4.95
CA HIS A 39 41.28 3.51 5.85
C HIS A 39 40.47 3.90 7.10
N THR A 40 40.77 3.32 8.26
CA THR A 40 39.98 3.47 9.49
C THR A 40 39.82 4.93 9.89
N LEU A 41 40.85 5.76 9.71
CA LEU A 41 40.83 7.20 10.00
C LEU A 41 39.78 7.95 9.17
N ILE A 42 39.73 7.70 7.86
CA ILE A 42 38.79 8.37 6.94
C ILE A 42 37.37 7.89 7.24
N LEU A 43 37.18 6.58 7.33
CA LEU A 43 35.88 5.97 7.60
C LEU A 43 35.33 6.36 8.98
N SER A 44 36.16 6.48 10.02
CA SER A 44 35.75 6.98 11.34
C SER A 44 35.32 8.45 11.32
N ALA A 45 35.97 9.28 10.51
CA ALA A 45 35.66 10.70 10.43
C ALA A 45 34.33 10.97 9.70
N GLN A 46 33.85 10.02 8.89
CA GLN A 46 32.72 10.20 7.97
C GLN A 46 31.51 9.29 8.29
N CYS A 47 31.69 8.22 9.07
CA CYS A 47 30.65 7.24 9.38
C CYS A 47 30.59 6.94 10.90
N PRO A 48 29.50 7.31 11.60
CA PRO A 48 29.34 7.06 13.04
C PRO A 48 29.41 5.58 13.43
N TYR A 49 28.86 4.69 12.58
CA TYR A 49 28.97 3.24 12.76
C TYR A 49 30.45 2.80 12.79
N PHE A 50 31.25 3.20 11.79
CA PHE A 50 32.65 2.79 11.71
C PHE A 50 33.51 3.40 12.84
N ALA A 51 33.25 4.66 13.21
CA ALA A 51 33.91 5.31 14.34
C ALA A 51 33.76 4.51 15.65
N THR A 52 32.57 3.94 15.87
CA THR A 52 32.26 3.10 17.03
C THR A 52 32.83 1.69 16.86
N ALA A 53 32.61 1.08 15.70
CA ALA A 53 32.95 -0.32 15.42
C ALA A 53 34.46 -0.57 15.50
N PHE A 54 35.29 0.30 14.90
CA PHE A 54 36.76 0.15 14.97
C PHE A 54 37.28 0.29 16.41
N GLN A 55 36.74 1.23 17.20
CA GLN A 55 37.16 1.39 18.60
C GLN A 55 36.86 0.16 19.47
N ALA A 56 35.80 -0.59 19.17
CA ALA A 56 35.53 -1.87 19.82
C ALA A 56 36.49 -2.97 19.31
N HIS A 57 36.57 -3.16 18.00
CA HIS A 57 37.35 -4.24 17.37
C HIS A 57 38.86 -4.15 17.65
N TRP A 58 39.41 -2.94 17.81
CA TRP A 58 40.82 -2.75 18.19
C TRP A 58 41.08 -2.99 19.68
N LYS A 59 40.09 -2.82 20.58
CA LYS A 59 40.21 -3.22 21.99
C LYS A 59 40.23 -4.73 22.17
N GLU A 60 39.60 -5.46 21.24
CA GLU A 60 39.54 -6.92 21.22
C GLU A 60 40.75 -7.56 20.52
N GLY A 61 41.67 -6.76 19.95
CA GLY A 61 42.90 -7.25 19.32
C GLY A 61 42.71 -7.94 17.96
N SER A 62 41.61 -7.66 17.26
CA SER A 62 41.31 -8.23 15.94
C SER A 62 42.23 -7.70 14.82
N GLU A 63 42.33 -8.43 13.70
CA GLU A 63 43.24 -8.10 12.58
C GLU A 63 42.69 -7.05 11.59
N GLY A 64 41.79 -6.16 12.01
CA GLY A 64 41.22 -5.13 11.12
C GLY A 64 40.32 -5.70 10.02
N VAL A 65 39.55 -6.75 10.32
CA VAL A 65 38.67 -7.45 9.38
C VAL A 65 37.21 -7.27 9.78
N PHE A 66 36.39 -6.83 8.82
CA PHE A 66 34.95 -6.65 8.98
C PHE A 66 34.17 -7.46 7.95
N ARG A 67 32.99 -7.95 8.33
CA ARG A 67 32.06 -8.66 7.43
C ARG A 67 30.76 -7.89 7.30
N LYS A 68 30.28 -7.74 6.06
CA LYS A 68 28.97 -7.16 5.70
C LYS A 68 28.32 -8.03 4.60
N PRO A 69 27.93 -9.28 4.92
CA PRO A 69 27.43 -10.23 3.92
C PRO A 69 26.06 -9.84 3.32
N ASN A 70 25.40 -8.85 3.92
CA ASN A 70 24.12 -8.28 3.51
C ASN A 70 24.25 -7.01 2.65
N ILE A 71 25.45 -6.42 2.51
CA ILE A 71 25.68 -5.27 1.63
C ILE A 71 26.40 -5.77 0.39
N GLU A 72 25.76 -5.70 -0.77
CA GLU A 72 26.36 -6.14 -2.03
C GLU A 72 27.59 -5.30 -2.42
N PRO A 73 28.59 -5.88 -3.12
CA PRO A 73 29.87 -5.20 -3.34
C PRO A 73 29.75 -3.86 -4.09
N GLU A 74 28.86 -3.77 -5.07
CA GLU A 74 28.61 -2.55 -5.85
C GLU A 74 28.00 -1.43 -4.99
N VAL A 75 27.10 -1.78 -4.06
CA VAL A 75 26.51 -0.84 -3.09
C VAL A 75 27.58 -0.35 -2.13
N PHE A 76 28.45 -1.25 -1.65
CA PHE A 76 29.57 -0.88 -0.79
C PHE A 76 30.58 0.04 -1.50
N ASP A 77 30.85 -0.18 -2.78
CA ASP A 77 31.71 0.71 -3.58
C ASP A 77 31.12 2.12 -3.73
N ILE A 78 29.80 2.25 -3.92
CA ILE A 78 29.10 3.55 -3.91
C ILE A 78 29.24 4.23 -2.54
N ILE A 79 29.10 3.48 -1.44
CA ILE A 79 29.26 4.00 -0.07
C ILE A 79 30.70 4.46 0.18
N LEU A 80 31.71 3.70 -0.23
CA LEU A 80 33.11 4.13 -0.15
C LEU A 80 33.35 5.39 -0.99
N GLN A 81 32.83 5.45 -2.21
CA GLN A 81 32.96 6.62 -3.08
C GLN A 81 32.32 7.88 -2.44
N TYR A 82 31.18 7.71 -1.77
CA TYR A 82 30.52 8.77 -0.99
C TYR A 82 31.36 9.18 0.23
N LEU A 83 31.83 8.24 1.06
CA LEU A 83 32.58 8.55 2.28
C LEU A 83 33.96 9.19 2.01
N TYR A 84 34.61 8.88 0.89
CA TYR A 84 35.92 9.45 0.55
C TYR A 84 35.83 10.76 -0.22
N ALA A 85 34.83 10.92 -1.08
CA ALA A 85 34.77 12.04 -2.04
C ALA A 85 33.50 12.89 -1.92
N GLY A 86 32.52 12.53 -1.09
CA GLY A 86 31.22 13.20 -1.04
C GLY A 86 30.45 13.13 -2.37
N GLN A 87 30.76 12.15 -3.24
CA GLN A 87 30.08 11.97 -4.52
C GLN A 87 29.14 10.78 -4.47
N LEU A 88 27.83 11.05 -4.55
CA LEU A 88 26.82 10.03 -4.78
C LEU A 88 26.59 9.86 -6.29
N LYS A 89 26.88 8.65 -6.80
CA LYS A 89 26.56 8.21 -8.17
C LYS A 89 26.08 6.77 -8.08
N ALA A 90 24.76 6.60 -8.05
CA ALA A 90 24.11 5.30 -7.99
C ALA A 90 23.12 5.16 -9.15
N PRO A 91 23.05 3.99 -9.82
CA PRO A 91 21.92 3.68 -10.69
C PRO A 91 20.65 3.49 -9.85
N TRP A 92 19.48 3.74 -10.45
CA TRP A 92 18.18 3.60 -9.78
C TRP A 92 18.01 2.23 -9.10
N ASP A 93 18.39 1.16 -9.79
CA ASP A 93 18.20 -0.23 -9.35
C ASP A 93 18.97 -0.61 -8.06
N LEU A 94 19.94 0.21 -7.64
CA LEU A 94 20.71 0.04 -6.41
C LEU A 94 20.29 1.00 -5.27
N ILE A 95 19.37 1.95 -5.52
CA ILE A 95 18.92 2.92 -4.50
C ILE A 95 18.28 2.24 -3.28
N PRO A 96 17.40 1.22 -3.40
CA PRO A 96 16.81 0.55 -2.24
C PRO A 96 17.87 -0.09 -1.33
N GLN A 97 18.80 -0.83 -1.90
CA GLN A 97 19.89 -1.53 -1.19
C GLN A 97 20.87 -0.51 -0.59
N LEU A 98 21.08 0.62 -1.26
CA LEU A 98 21.90 1.73 -0.76
C LEU A 98 21.24 2.41 0.45
N ILE A 99 19.91 2.56 0.48
CA ILE A 99 19.18 3.06 1.64
C ILE A 99 19.30 2.08 2.82
N GLU A 100 19.09 0.78 2.59
CA GLU A 100 19.26 -0.26 3.62
C GLU A 100 20.67 -0.23 4.24
N ALA A 101 21.70 -0.22 3.40
CA ALA A 101 23.09 -0.15 3.84
C ALA A 101 23.45 1.19 4.51
N ALA A 102 22.90 2.31 4.04
CA ALA A 102 23.11 3.62 4.65
C ALA A 102 22.45 3.72 6.04
N LEU A 103 21.27 3.14 6.23
CA LEU A 103 20.61 3.04 7.54
C LEU A 103 21.44 2.20 8.52
N GLU A 104 21.92 1.03 8.10
CA GLU A 104 22.77 0.16 8.91
C GLU A 104 24.09 0.85 9.34
N LEU A 105 24.70 1.60 8.42
CA LEU A 105 25.94 2.36 8.65
C LEU A 105 25.71 3.74 9.29
N GLN A 106 24.47 4.07 9.65
CA GLN A 106 24.07 5.32 10.32
C GLN A 106 24.42 6.59 9.50
N LEU A 107 24.28 6.52 8.17
CA LEU A 107 24.58 7.58 7.21
C LEU A 107 23.29 8.35 6.82
N SER A 108 22.73 9.12 7.76
CA SER A 108 21.46 9.84 7.57
C SER A 108 21.47 10.85 6.41
N GLU A 109 22.60 11.49 6.12
CA GLU A 109 22.73 12.39 4.96
C GLU A 109 22.70 11.62 3.64
N LEU A 110 23.28 10.41 3.58
CA LEU A 110 23.21 9.55 2.40
C LEU A 110 21.78 9.05 2.16
N VAL A 111 21.05 8.66 3.22
CA VAL A 111 19.61 8.33 3.14
C VAL A 111 18.82 9.53 2.61
N SER A 112 19.10 10.74 3.11
CA SER A 112 18.43 11.96 2.66
C SER A 112 18.69 12.28 1.19
N ALA A 113 19.93 12.08 0.71
CA ALA A 113 20.28 12.25 -0.70
C ALA A 113 19.62 11.19 -1.60
N CYS A 114 19.47 9.96 -1.12
CA CYS A 114 18.72 8.90 -1.81
C CYS A 114 17.20 9.21 -1.86
N GLU A 115 16.62 9.74 -0.79
CA GLU A 115 15.23 10.25 -0.75
C GLU A 115 15.04 11.40 -1.75
N GLU A 116 15.97 12.36 -1.81
CA GLU A 116 15.91 13.47 -2.76
C GLU A 116 15.97 12.97 -4.21
N PHE A 117 16.95 12.13 -4.55
CA PHE A 117 17.09 11.54 -5.88
C PHE A 117 15.85 10.73 -6.28
N SER A 118 15.36 9.85 -5.39
CA SER A 118 14.15 9.06 -5.62
C SER A 118 12.96 9.96 -5.95
N SER A 119 12.86 11.13 -5.29
CA SER A 119 11.78 12.07 -5.53
C SER A 119 11.85 12.83 -6.86
N GLN A 120 12.99 12.79 -7.56
CA GLN A 120 13.17 13.38 -8.90
C GLN A 120 12.86 12.39 -10.02
N VAL A 121 12.78 11.08 -9.72
CA VAL A 121 12.57 10.00 -10.70
C VAL A 121 11.21 9.30 -10.54
N ILE A 122 10.24 9.93 -9.85
CA ILE A 122 8.87 9.42 -9.74
C ILE A 122 8.19 9.48 -11.12
N THR A 123 7.84 8.32 -11.66
CA THR A 123 7.10 8.12 -12.91
C THR A 123 6.07 7.00 -12.72
N GLU A 124 5.20 6.75 -13.71
CA GLU A 124 4.27 5.60 -13.66
C GLU A 124 5.00 4.25 -13.52
N GLU A 125 6.23 4.14 -14.04
CA GLU A 125 7.05 2.93 -13.97
C GLU A 125 7.71 2.73 -12.59
N THR A 126 8.08 3.82 -11.89
CA THR A 126 8.84 3.76 -10.63
C THR A 126 8.00 3.95 -9.38
N VAL A 127 6.81 4.56 -9.48
CA VAL A 127 6.01 4.98 -8.31
C VAL A 127 5.72 3.84 -7.33
N PHE A 128 5.41 2.63 -7.80
CA PHE A 128 5.12 1.50 -6.91
C PHE A 128 6.35 1.02 -6.14
N GLN A 129 7.52 0.98 -6.78
CA GLN A 129 8.79 0.67 -6.12
C GLN A 129 9.15 1.75 -5.09
N ILE A 130 8.94 3.02 -5.44
CA ILE A 130 9.18 4.17 -4.55
C ILE A 130 8.23 4.12 -3.34
N ILE A 131 6.93 3.83 -3.53
CA ILE A 131 5.98 3.64 -2.44
C ILE A 131 6.44 2.50 -1.54
N ALA A 132 6.67 1.29 -2.07
CA ALA A 132 7.10 0.14 -1.28
C ALA A 132 8.36 0.41 -0.46
N MET A 133 9.40 0.99 -1.08
CA MET A 133 10.66 1.36 -0.43
C MET A 133 10.47 2.45 0.64
N SER A 134 9.70 3.50 0.34
CA SER A 134 9.49 4.62 1.26
C SER A 134 8.68 4.24 2.49
N PHE A 135 7.73 3.30 2.37
CA PHE A 135 7.03 2.71 3.50
C PHE A 135 7.92 1.75 4.31
N ARG A 136 8.71 0.88 3.66
CA ARG A 136 9.62 -0.05 4.35
C ARG A 136 10.67 0.63 5.23
N HIS A 137 11.08 1.85 4.88
CA HIS A 137 12.15 2.59 5.55
C HIS A 137 11.67 3.90 6.21
N ASP A 138 10.36 4.08 6.43
CA ASP A 138 9.76 5.25 7.08
C ASP A 138 10.17 6.62 6.48
N LEU A 139 10.41 6.67 5.16
CA LEU A 139 10.85 7.86 4.43
C LEU A 139 9.69 8.82 4.15
N SER A 140 9.18 9.45 5.21
CA SER A 140 7.95 10.26 5.21
C SER A 140 7.87 11.35 4.13
N LYS A 141 8.97 11.98 3.71
CA LYS A 141 8.93 12.99 2.63
C LYS A 141 8.78 12.34 1.27
N LEU A 142 9.49 11.22 1.03
CA LEU A 142 9.35 10.41 -0.18
C LEU A 142 7.95 9.79 -0.28
N GLN A 143 7.42 9.24 0.83
CA GLN A 143 6.05 8.76 0.92
C GLN A 143 5.08 9.84 0.45
N SER A 144 5.15 11.04 1.04
CA SER A 144 4.27 12.16 0.69
C SER A 144 4.29 12.49 -0.80
N LYS A 145 5.47 12.66 -1.41
CA LYS A 145 5.60 12.98 -2.84
C LYS A 145 5.13 11.85 -3.77
N ALA A 146 5.44 10.60 -3.44
CA ALA A 146 5.03 9.44 -4.24
C ALA A 146 3.51 9.22 -4.18
N LEU A 147 2.92 9.49 -3.01
CA LEU A 147 1.48 9.46 -2.79
C LEU A 147 0.75 10.63 -3.48
N GLU A 148 1.32 11.83 -3.53
CA GLU A 148 0.82 12.96 -4.33
C GLU A 148 0.83 12.62 -5.83
N PHE A 149 1.90 12.01 -6.35
CA PHE A 149 1.96 11.54 -7.73
C PHE A 149 0.95 10.43 -8.01
N PHE A 150 0.76 9.50 -7.06
CA PHE A 150 -0.24 8.45 -7.19
C PHE A 150 -1.65 9.02 -7.32
N ASP A 151 -2.02 10.02 -6.50
CA ASP A 151 -3.36 10.62 -6.51
C ASP A 151 -3.72 11.22 -7.88
N VAL A 152 -2.77 11.95 -8.48
CA VAL A 152 -2.95 12.60 -9.79
C VAL A 152 -3.13 11.59 -10.93
N ASN A 153 -2.53 10.40 -10.81
CA ASN A 153 -2.50 9.39 -11.87
C ASN A 153 -3.31 8.13 -11.52
N ALA A 154 -4.11 8.16 -10.46
CA ALA A 154 -4.68 6.98 -9.82
C ALA A 154 -5.46 6.07 -10.78
N GLN A 155 -6.23 6.66 -11.71
CA GLN A 155 -7.03 5.93 -12.70
C GLN A 155 -6.18 5.08 -13.66
N SER A 156 -4.97 5.52 -14.01
CA SER A 156 -3.99 4.73 -14.79
C SER A 156 -3.34 3.68 -13.88
N LEU A 157 -2.83 4.14 -12.75
CA LEU A 157 -1.97 3.33 -11.86
C LEU A 157 -2.67 2.11 -11.28
N VAL A 158 -3.96 2.20 -10.89
CA VAL A 158 -4.68 1.03 -10.36
C VAL A 158 -4.91 -0.08 -11.39
N MET A 159 -4.78 0.25 -12.68
CA MET A 159 -4.88 -0.73 -13.76
C MET A 159 -3.56 -1.47 -14.00
N SER A 160 -2.41 -0.95 -13.52
CA SER A 160 -1.12 -1.64 -13.64
C SER A 160 -1.05 -2.90 -12.77
N ASP A 161 -0.30 -3.90 -13.25
CA ASP A 161 0.05 -5.09 -12.48
C ASP A 161 1.17 -4.79 -11.44
N ASP A 162 1.94 -3.71 -11.62
CA ASP A 162 3.04 -3.32 -10.71
C ASP A 162 2.55 -2.96 -9.30
N LEU A 163 1.28 -2.56 -9.17
CA LEU A 163 0.59 -2.36 -7.90
C LEU A 163 0.64 -3.60 -7.01
N PHE A 164 0.71 -4.80 -7.58
CA PHE A 164 0.76 -6.05 -6.82
C PHE A 164 2.09 -6.29 -6.09
N ALA A 165 3.12 -5.48 -6.37
CA ALA A 165 4.37 -5.47 -5.60
C ALA A 165 4.19 -4.87 -4.19
N LEU A 166 3.10 -4.13 -3.93
CA LEU A 166 2.82 -3.55 -2.63
C LEU A 166 2.44 -4.62 -1.59
N GLU A 167 2.92 -4.41 -0.36
CA GLU A 167 2.52 -5.19 0.81
C GLU A 167 1.06 -4.81 1.22
N PRO A 168 0.25 -5.72 1.79
CA PRO A 168 -1.17 -5.47 2.04
C PRO A 168 -1.47 -4.20 2.84
N ASP A 169 -0.71 -3.93 3.91
CA ASP A 169 -0.90 -2.75 4.76
C ASP A 169 -0.55 -1.44 4.04
N VAL A 170 0.45 -1.48 3.15
CA VAL A 170 0.80 -0.36 2.27
C VAL A 170 -0.28 -0.14 1.23
N LEU A 171 -0.81 -1.21 0.62
CA LEU A 171 -1.91 -1.13 -0.33
C LEU A 171 -3.19 -0.55 0.31
N VAL A 172 -3.53 -0.99 1.53
CA VAL A 172 -4.62 -0.38 2.31
C VAL A 172 -4.32 1.08 2.57
N THR A 173 -3.11 1.44 2.99
CA THR A 173 -2.74 2.84 3.26
C THR A 173 -2.86 3.72 2.01
N VAL A 174 -2.47 3.22 0.83
CA VAL A 174 -2.67 3.90 -0.45
C VAL A 174 -4.18 4.01 -0.73
N LEU A 175 -4.88 2.89 -0.90
CA LEU A 175 -6.28 2.85 -1.34
C LEU A 175 -7.29 3.37 -0.31
N SER A 176 -6.90 3.67 0.94
CA SER A 176 -7.78 4.27 1.94
C SER A 176 -7.82 5.81 1.90
N ARG A 177 -6.95 6.48 1.14
CA ARG A 177 -6.78 7.95 1.23
C ARG A 177 -7.95 8.76 0.65
N ASP A 178 -8.24 9.88 1.31
CA ASP A 178 -9.27 10.86 0.93
C ASP A 178 -8.93 11.67 -0.33
N THR A 179 -7.64 11.75 -0.67
CA THR A 179 -7.11 12.61 -1.73
C THR A 179 -7.11 11.96 -3.11
N ILE A 180 -7.34 10.64 -3.19
CA ILE A 180 -7.41 9.90 -4.45
C ILE A 180 -8.76 10.16 -5.12
N GLU A 181 -8.77 10.56 -6.38
CA GLU A 181 -9.98 10.70 -7.20
C GLU A 181 -10.27 9.41 -7.99
N LEU A 182 -10.79 8.41 -7.29
CA LEU A 182 -11.09 7.08 -7.83
C LEU A 182 -12.44 6.55 -7.31
N ASP A 183 -13.25 5.99 -8.22
CA ASP A 183 -14.53 5.37 -7.86
C ASP A 183 -14.33 4.19 -6.89
N GLU A 184 -15.20 4.04 -5.88
CA GLU A 184 -15.14 2.90 -4.94
C GLU A 184 -15.27 1.54 -5.65
N LEU A 185 -15.91 1.53 -6.82
CA LEU A 185 -16.00 0.36 -7.68
C LEU A 185 -14.61 -0.04 -8.22
N ALA A 186 -13.82 0.91 -8.69
CA ALA A 186 -12.46 0.65 -9.14
C ALA A 186 -11.53 0.26 -7.97
N VAL A 187 -11.75 0.80 -6.76
CA VAL A 187 -11.06 0.34 -5.54
C VAL A 187 -11.36 -1.14 -5.26
N TRP A 188 -12.64 -1.54 -5.33
CA TRP A 188 -13.06 -2.95 -5.20
C TRP A 188 -12.43 -3.85 -6.27
N GLU A 189 -12.51 -3.45 -7.55
CA GLU A 189 -11.94 -4.22 -8.68
C GLU A 189 -10.42 -4.40 -8.53
N THR A 190 -9.72 -3.38 -8.05
CA THR A 190 -8.28 -3.42 -7.75
C THR A 190 -7.95 -4.41 -6.63
N ILE A 191 -8.74 -4.44 -5.56
CA ILE A 191 -8.57 -5.37 -4.43
C ILE A 191 -8.86 -6.81 -4.84
N VAL A 192 -9.88 -7.05 -5.66
CA VAL A 192 -10.17 -8.37 -6.24
C VAL A 192 -9.03 -8.84 -7.16
N ARG A 193 -8.53 -7.97 -8.04
CA ARG A 193 -7.34 -8.25 -8.88
C ARG A 193 -6.12 -8.62 -8.03
N TYR A 194 -5.80 -7.81 -7.00
CA TYR A 194 -4.68 -8.05 -6.09
C TYR A 194 -4.81 -9.40 -5.39
N ALA A 195 -6.01 -9.74 -4.91
CA ALA A 195 -6.27 -11.01 -4.25
C ALA A 195 -6.12 -12.21 -5.19
N TYR A 196 -6.55 -12.11 -6.45
CA TYR A 196 -6.31 -13.16 -7.45
C TYR A 196 -4.82 -13.36 -7.72
N HIS A 197 -4.09 -12.27 -7.96
CA HIS A 197 -2.64 -12.31 -8.19
C HIS A 197 -1.89 -12.92 -7.00
N ARG A 198 -2.22 -12.51 -5.76
CA ARG A 198 -1.62 -13.06 -4.53
C ARG A 198 -1.83 -14.57 -4.36
N ASN A 199 -2.93 -15.11 -4.89
CA ASN A 199 -3.23 -16.54 -4.85
C ASN A 199 -2.80 -17.29 -6.13
N SER A 200 -2.01 -16.64 -7.00
CA SER A 200 -1.55 -17.20 -8.28
C SER A 200 -2.69 -17.61 -9.24
N TYR A 201 -3.79 -16.86 -9.21
CA TYR A 201 -4.93 -17.01 -10.14
C TYR A 201 -4.90 -15.91 -11.20
N ASP A 202 -5.55 -16.16 -12.35
CA ASP A 202 -5.67 -15.17 -13.42
C ASP A 202 -6.57 -13.99 -12.98
N HIS A 203 -5.93 -12.86 -12.69
CA HIS A 203 -6.58 -11.62 -12.28
C HIS A 203 -7.19 -10.85 -13.47
N LYS A 204 -6.78 -11.12 -14.71
CA LYS A 204 -7.29 -10.46 -15.93
C LYS A 204 -8.56 -11.16 -16.42
N GLY A 205 -8.59 -12.48 -16.33
CA GLY A 205 -9.77 -13.31 -16.56
C GLY A 205 -10.71 -13.45 -15.35
N CYS A 206 -10.57 -12.63 -14.31
CA CYS A 206 -11.27 -12.80 -13.03
C CYS A 206 -12.80 -12.85 -13.19
N PRO A 207 -13.47 -13.99 -12.91
CA PRO A 207 -14.92 -14.12 -13.08
C PRO A 207 -15.74 -13.21 -12.15
N LEU A 208 -15.20 -12.83 -10.99
CA LEU A 208 -15.84 -11.90 -10.05
C LEU A 208 -15.87 -10.44 -10.56
N LEU A 209 -15.23 -10.15 -11.70
CA LEU A 209 -15.29 -8.85 -12.38
C LEU A 209 -16.16 -8.90 -13.65
N GLN A 210 -16.62 -10.09 -14.05
CA GLN A 210 -17.39 -10.31 -15.28
C GLN A 210 -18.91 -10.32 -15.03
N PHE A 211 -19.38 -9.79 -13.90
CA PHE A 211 -20.81 -9.70 -13.63
C PHE A 211 -21.50 -8.88 -14.72
N PRO A 212 -22.54 -9.42 -15.39
CA PRO A 212 -23.32 -8.65 -16.34
C PRO A 212 -23.97 -7.46 -15.63
N GLU A 213 -24.21 -6.37 -16.36
CA GLU A 213 -25.05 -5.28 -15.85
C GLU A 213 -26.35 -5.88 -15.29
N PRO A 214 -26.74 -5.53 -14.05
CA PRO A 214 -28.00 -6.02 -13.51
C PRO A 214 -29.13 -5.56 -14.45
N PRO A 215 -30.08 -6.45 -14.84
CA PRO A 215 -31.15 -6.12 -15.79
C PRO A 215 -32.13 -5.11 -15.16
N GLY A 216 -31.71 -3.85 -15.17
CA GLY A 216 -32.19 -2.82 -14.26
C GLY A 216 -31.64 -2.95 -12.83
N ARG A 217 -31.39 -1.79 -12.20
CA ARG A 217 -32.28 -1.24 -11.16
C ARG A 217 -32.80 -2.23 -10.08
N ILE A 218 -32.65 -1.88 -8.80
CA ILE A 218 -32.98 -2.72 -7.62
C ILE A 218 -34.00 -2.07 -6.67
N VAL A 219 -34.94 -2.83 -6.09
CA VAL A 219 -35.79 -2.40 -4.95
C VAL A 219 -35.44 -3.20 -3.71
N VAL A 220 -35.09 -2.53 -2.62
CA VAL A 220 -34.89 -3.20 -1.32
C VAL A 220 -36.18 -3.10 -0.50
N LYS A 221 -36.85 -4.24 -0.27
CA LYS A 221 -37.98 -4.33 0.67
C LYS A 221 -37.42 -4.63 2.06
N VAL A 222 -37.39 -3.63 2.95
CA VAL A 222 -37.14 -3.87 4.39
C VAL A 222 -38.39 -4.55 4.98
N SER A 223 -38.21 -5.68 5.66
CA SER A 223 -39.32 -6.39 6.27
C SER A 223 -39.84 -5.64 7.50
N LYS A 224 -41.13 -5.81 7.83
CA LYS A 224 -41.76 -5.06 8.92
C LYS A 224 -41.09 -5.35 10.28
N ASP A 225 -40.61 -6.57 10.46
CA ASP A 225 -39.94 -7.04 11.68
C ASP A 225 -38.51 -6.49 11.87
N GLU A 226 -37.87 -5.99 10.79
CA GLU A 226 -36.57 -5.31 10.87
C GLU A 226 -36.68 -3.84 11.26
N VAL A 227 -37.84 -3.22 11.04
CA VAL A 227 -38.11 -1.82 11.43
C VAL A 227 -38.14 -1.69 12.97
N ASP A 228 -38.74 -2.68 13.64
CA ASP A 228 -38.93 -2.72 15.11
C ASP A 228 -37.73 -3.34 15.88
N HIS A 229 -36.61 -3.65 15.22
CA HIS A 229 -35.43 -4.21 15.88
C HIS A 229 -34.76 -3.16 16.81
N PRO A 230 -34.35 -3.47 18.05
CA PRO A 230 -33.89 -2.46 19.03
C PRO A 230 -32.60 -1.69 18.69
N GLU A 231 -31.85 -2.10 17.66
CA GLU A 231 -30.68 -1.37 17.13
C GLU A 231 -31.02 -0.56 15.85
N SER A 232 -32.28 -0.58 15.41
CA SER A 232 -32.76 0.12 14.23
C SER A 232 -32.85 1.63 14.52
N PRO A 233 -32.20 2.51 13.73
CA PRO A 233 -32.20 3.96 13.98
C PRO A 233 -33.51 4.65 13.55
N VAL A 234 -34.60 3.90 13.38
CA VAL A 234 -35.88 4.40 12.89
C VAL A 234 -36.57 5.22 13.97
N MET A 235 -36.64 6.53 13.77
CA MET A 235 -37.60 7.39 14.46
C MET A 235 -39.01 6.88 14.17
N ALA A 236 -39.79 6.58 15.21
CA ALA A 236 -41.14 6.01 15.12
C ALA A 236 -42.02 6.78 14.12
N GLY A 237 -42.22 6.18 12.95
CA GLY A 237 -42.92 6.75 11.80
C GLY A 237 -43.36 5.61 10.89
N ASN A 238 -44.53 5.77 10.24
CA ASN A 238 -45.23 4.68 9.56
C ASN A 238 -44.31 3.88 8.60
N PRO A 239 -44.43 2.54 8.56
CA PRO A 239 -43.65 1.67 7.68
C PRO A 239 -44.00 1.98 6.22
N SER A 240 -43.19 2.87 5.64
CA SER A 240 -43.39 3.41 4.31
C SER A 240 -42.45 2.67 3.39
N THR A 241 -42.99 1.83 2.51
CA THR A 241 -42.21 1.14 1.47
C THR A 241 -41.44 2.17 0.65
N ILE A 242 -40.11 2.20 0.79
CA ILE A 242 -39.27 3.09 -0.02
C ILE A 242 -39.08 2.44 -1.38
N ILE A 243 -39.96 2.82 -2.30
CA ILE A 243 -39.92 2.38 -3.69
C ILE A 243 -38.90 3.26 -4.42
N TYR A 244 -37.66 2.77 -4.53
CA TYR A 244 -36.86 3.10 -5.70
C TYR A 244 -37.54 2.47 -6.93
N GLU A 245 -37.49 3.12 -8.09
CA GLU A 245 -38.32 2.85 -9.28
C GLU A 245 -37.96 1.56 -10.08
N SER A 246 -37.66 0.45 -9.42
CA SER A 246 -36.50 -0.33 -9.85
C SER A 246 -36.57 -1.87 -9.74
N THR A 247 -37.37 -2.47 -10.64
CA THR A 247 -37.38 -3.91 -11.04
C THR A 247 -37.76 -4.98 -10.01
N LEU A 248 -37.39 -4.86 -8.74
CA LEU A 248 -37.70 -5.80 -7.63
C LEU A 248 -37.01 -7.18 -7.67
N VAL A 249 -35.67 -7.25 -7.68
CA VAL A 249 -34.98 -8.46 -7.15
C VAL A 249 -35.33 -8.59 -5.66
N ASP A 250 -36.13 -9.58 -5.29
CA ASP A 250 -36.38 -9.88 -3.87
C ASP A 250 -35.07 -10.36 -3.22
N VAL A 251 -34.39 -9.46 -2.51
CA VAL A 251 -33.25 -9.77 -1.65
C VAL A 251 -33.78 -10.21 -0.30
N ASN A 252 -34.20 -11.46 -0.21
CA ASN A 252 -34.53 -12.10 1.06
C ASN A 252 -33.22 -12.21 1.87
N LEU A 253 -33.11 -11.56 3.04
CA LEU A 253 -31.82 -11.31 3.71
C LEU A 253 -31.15 -12.54 4.39
N CYS A 254 -31.54 -13.73 3.95
CA CYS A 254 -30.86 -15.01 4.21
C CYS A 254 -30.72 -15.91 2.96
N ASP A 255 -31.25 -15.53 1.78
CA ASP A 255 -31.36 -16.43 0.62
C ASP A 255 -30.96 -15.74 -0.72
N PRO A 256 -29.87 -16.15 -1.39
CA PRO A 256 -29.21 -15.37 -2.44
C PRO A 256 -29.78 -15.56 -3.86
N THR A 257 -30.92 -16.22 -4.05
CA THR A 257 -31.43 -16.55 -5.40
C THR A 257 -31.85 -15.30 -6.21
N ILE A 258 -31.55 -15.32 -7.51
CA ILE A 258 -32.06 -14.35 -8.51
C ILE A 258 -32.81 -15.16 -9.57
N ASP A 259 -34.06 -14.81 -9.88
CA ASP A 259 -34.88 -15.38 -10.98
C ASP A 259 -34.80 -16.92 -11.18
N GLY A 260 -34.63 -17.68 -10.10
CA GLY A 260 -34.46 -19.15 -10.15
C GLY A 260 -33.24 -19.62 -10.95
N LYS A 261 -32.27 -18.74 -11.20
CA LYS A 261 -31.00 -19.02 -11.85
C LYS A 261 -29.89 -18.35 -11.06
N ASP A 262 -29.26 -19.11 -10.20
CA ASP A 262 -28.05 -18.68 -9.53
C ASP A 262 -27.01 -18.28 -10.57
N VAL A 263 -26.54 -17.02 -10.51
CA VAL A 263 -25.27 -16.63 -11.13
C VAL A 263 -24.17 -17.18 -10.21
N VAL A 264 -24.04 -18.51 -10.17
CA VAL A 264 -22.92 -19.17 -9.51
C VAL A 264 -21.70 -18.81 -10.34
N VAL A 265 -20.86 -17.94 -9.79
CA VAL A 265 -19.49 -17.85 -10.25
C VAL A 265 -18.82 -19.16 -9.80
N ASP A 266 -18.63 -20.08 -10.75
CA ASP A 266 -18.19 -21.47 -10.52
C ASP A 266 -16.70 -21.54 -10.14
N LEU A 267 -16.35 -20.88 -9.03
CA LEU A 267 -15.06 -20.94 -8.39
C LEU A 267 -14.97 -22.24 -7.61
N LYS A 268 -13.84 -22.94 -7.71
CA LYS A 268 -13.54 -24.05 -6.82
C LYS A 268 -13.56 -23.53 -5.38
N GLN A 269 -14.18 -24.30 -4.47
CA GLN A 269 -14.33 -23.92 -3.05
C GLN A 269 -13.02 -23.43 -2.42
N ASP A 270 -11.90 -24.07 -2.74
CA ASP A 270 -10.56 -23.71 -2.24
C ASP A 270 -10.11 -22.32 -2.75
N GLN A 271 -10.35 -22.01 -4.04
CA GLN A 271 -10.00 -20.72 -4.63
C GLN A 271 -10.80 -19.58 -4.00
N PHE A 272 -12.10 -19.81 -3.80
CA PHE A 272 -12.99 -18.87 -3.11
C PHE A 272 -12.50 -18.56 -1.69
N LEU A 273 -12.14 -19.58 -0.92
CA LEU A 273 -11.65 -19.41 0.46
C LEU A 273 -10.33 -18.62 0.49
N SER A 274 -9.38 -18.96 -0.39
CA SER A 274 -8.07 -18.29 -0.50
C SER A 274 -8.20 -16.81 -0.88
N VAL A 275 -9.04 -16.49 -1.87
CA VAL A 275 -9.33 -15.10 -2.27
C VAL A 275 -10.00 -14.35 -1.11
N ARG A 276 -11.01 -14.95 -0.46
CA ARG A 276 -11.72 -14.32 0.66
C ARG A 276 -10.79 -13.95 1.82
N VAL A 277 -9.90 -14.86 2.23
CA VAL A 277 -8.89 -14.60 3.28
C VAL A 277 -7.96 -13.44 2.89
N THR A 278 -7.66 -13.28 1.60
CA THR A 278 -6.79 -12.20 1.10
C THR A 278 -7.51 -10.85 1.02
N ILE A 279 -8.81 -10.84 0.72
CA ILE A 279 -9.62 -9.60 0.64
C ILE A 279 -10.00 -9.08 2.03
N GLN A 280 -10.24 -9.94 3.02
CA GLN A 280 -10.67 -9.55 4.36
C GLN A 280 -9.83 -8.42 5.01
N PRO A 281 -8.48 -8.45 5.04
CA PRO A 281 -7.68 -7.34 5.57
C PRO A 281 -7.69 -6.08 4.69
N LEU A 282 -8.09 -6.19 3.42
CA LEU A 282 -8.15 -5.08 2.47
C LEU A 282 -9.51 -4.34 2.48
N LEU A 283 -10.55 -4.94 3.06
CA LEU A 283 -11.89 -4.35 3.19
C LEU A 283 -11.92 -2.92 3.78
N PRO A 284 -11.09 -2.53 4.77
CA PRO A 284 -11.07 -1.16 5.30
C PRO A 284 -10.76 -0.06 4.27
N ALA A 285 -10.13 -0.39 3.13
CA ALA A 285 -9.85 0.58 2.07
C ALA A 285 -11.08 0.95 1.21
N ILE A 286 -12.12 0.11 1.23
CA ILE A 286 -13.33 0.27 0.41
C ILE A 286 -14.40 0.98 1.23
N ARG A 287 -14.91 2.10 0.70
CA ARG A 287 -15.97 2.88 1.34
C ARG A 287 -17.31 2.33 0.86
N LEU A 288 -17.71 1.16 1.36
CA LEU A 288 -18.90 0.42 0.89
C LEU A 288 -20.21 1.24 0.86
N ALA A 289 -20.32 2.29 1.68
CA ALA A 289 -21.43 3.24 1.70
C ALA A 289 -21.43 4.25 0.53
N GLY A 290 -20.29 4.45 -0.13
CA GLY A 290 -20.10 5.29 -1.32
C GLY A 290 -20.22 4.56 -2.66
N LEU A 291 -20.41 3.23 -2.65
CA LEU A 291 -20.84 2.48 -3.83
C LEU A 291 -22.31 2.80 -4.13
N GLU A 292 -22.69 2.91 -5.41
CA GLU A 292 -24.12 2.92 -5.77
C GLU A 292 -24.78 1.59 -5.35
N PRO A 293 -26.09 1.58 -5.02
CA PRO A 293 -26.77 0.33 -4.64
C PRO A 293 -26.69 -0.80 -5.69
N ALA A 294 -26.53 -0.45 -6.97
CA ALA A 294 -26.29 -1.40 -8.06
C ALA A 294 -24.90 -2.02 -7.98
N ASP A 295 -23.86 -1.21 -7.85
CA ASP A 295 -22.48 -1.65 -7.71
C ASP A 295 -22.24 -2.41 -6.41
N PHE A 296 -22.82 -1.92 -5.31
CA PHE A 296 -22.82 -2.62 -4.04
C PHE A 296 -23.47 -4.01 -4.17
N ALA A 297 -24.60 -4.13 -4.87
CA ALA A 297 -25.22 -5.44 -5.12
C ALA A 297 -24.36 -6.32 -6.05
N ARG A 298 -23.68 -5.74 -7.05
CA ARG A 298 -22.72 -6.43 -7.95
C ARG A 298 -21.53 -7.00 -7.18
N CYS A 299 -21.02 -6.26 -6.20
CA CYS A 299 -19.97 -6.71 -5.29
C CYS A 299 -20.45 -7.79 -4.28
N MET A 300 -21.74 -8.15 -4.26
CA MET A 300 -22.37 -8.93 -3.18
C MET A 300 -23.16 -10.18 -3.62
N LYS A 301 -24.25 -10.04 -4.40
CA LYS A 301 -25.24 -11.12 -4.65
C LYS A 301 -24.75 -12.09 -5.75
N GLY A 302 -23.60 -12.68 -5.47
CA GLY A 302 -22.81 -13.55 -6.36
C GLY A 302 -21.34 -13.72 -5.93
N THR A 303 -20.86 -13.01 -4.89
CA THR A 303 -19.42 -12.97 -4.55
C THR A 303 -19.03 -13.75 -3.29
N GLY A 304 -19.81 -13.72 -2.20
CA GLY A 304 -19.52 -14.37 -0.91
C GLY A 304 -18.23 -13.93 -0.18
N LEU A 305 -17.52 -12.92 -0.72
CA LEU A 305 -16.24 -12.43 -0.22
C LEU A 305 -16.36 -11.60 1.07
N ILE A 306 -17.46 -10.87 1.22
CA ILE A 306 -17.73 -10.00 2.37
C ILE A 306 -18.57 -10.79 3.40
N PRO A 307 -18.32 -10.66 4.73
CA PRO A 307 -19.12 -11.33 5.76
C PRO A 307 -20.61 -10.96 5.68
N ALA A 308 -21.49 -11.98 5.72
CA ALA A 308 -22.93 -11.84 5.49
C ALA A 308 -23.61 -10.77 6.37
N ASP A 309 -23.16 -10.60 7.63
CA ASP A 309 -23.71 -9.59 8.52
C ASP A 309 -23.30 -8.17 8.14
N LEU A 310 -22.08 -7.96 7.62
CA LEU A 310 -21.69 -6.69 7.02
C LEU A 310 -22.50 -6.42 5.74
N CYS A 311 -22.79 -7.45 4.95
CA CYS A 311 -23.69 -7.33 3.79
C CYS A 311 -25.08 -6.83 4.23
N ARG A 312 -25.71 -7.47 5.23
CA ARG A 312 -27.02 -7.06 5.78
C ARG A 312 -26.98 -5.63 6.33
N ARG A 313 -25.98 -5.31 7.14
CA ARG A 313 -25.76 -3.99 7.76
C ARG A 313 -25.65 -2.88 6.70
N MET A 314 -24.99 -3.14 5.57
CA MET A 314 -24.87 -2.21 4.45
C MET A 314 -26.11 -2.18 3.52
N TYR A 315 -26.79 -3.31 3.27
CA TYR A 315 -28.07 -3.29 2.55
C TYR A 315 -29.13 -2.46 3.28
N ARG A 316 -29.22 -2.58 4.62
CA ARG A 316 -30.11 -1.74 5.44
C ARG A 316 -29.76 -0.26 5.34
N PHE A 317 -28.46 0.09 5.29
CA PHE A 317 -27.99 1.45 5.10
C PHE A 317 -28.44 2.03 3.74
N HIS A 318 -28.25 1.29 2.65
CA HIS A 318 -28.68 1.70 1.30
C HIS A 318 -30.21 1.72 1.09
N ALA A 319 -30.98 1.03 1.95
CA ALA A 319 -32.43 0.88 1.81
C ALA A 319 -33.28 1.88 2.60
N LEU A 320 -32.73 2.51 3.63
CA LEU A 320 -33.48 3.37 4.56
C LEU A 320 -33.12 4.85 4.34
N PRO A 321 -34.09 5.76 4.08
CA PRO A 321 -33.85 7.18 3.94
C PRO A 321 -33.69 7.87 5.31
N VAL A 322 -32.77 7.37 6.14
CA VAL A 322 -32.42 8.03 7.40
C VAL A 322 -31.53 9.22 7.08
N GLY A 323 -31.90 10.39 7.61
CA GLY A 323 -31.41 11.71 7.16
C GLY A 323 -29.93 11.75 6.80
N TYR A 324 -29.67 11.79 5.49
CA TYR A 324 -28.37 11.90 4.82
C TYR A 324 -27.44 12.87 5.57
N PRO A 325 -26.36 12.40 6.26
CA PRO A 325 -25.51 13.33 7.14
C PRO A 325 -22.86 14.65 6.50
N LYS A 326 -22.26 15.80 7.00
CA LYS A 326 -21.32 16.75 6.31
C LYS A 326 -19.83 16.37 6.44
N ASP A 327 -19.57 15.10 6.70
CA ASP A 327 -18.46 14.71 7.57
C ASP A 327 -17.86 13.32 7.28
N PHE A 328 -18.64 12.40 6.70
CA PHE A 328 -18.16 11.25 5.95
C PHE A 328 -17.31 11.84 4.82
N PRO A 329 -16.08 11.36 4.59
CA PRO A 329 -15.34 11.85 3.45
C PRO A 329 -16.17 11.52 2.21
N GLY A 330 -16.53 12.56 1.44
CA GLY A 330 -17.47 12.41 0.32
C GLY A 330 -16.98 11.36 -0.69
N PRO A 331 -17.86 10.93 -1.62
CA PRO A 331 -17.42 10.09 -2.72
C PRO A 331 -16.19 10.73 -3.37
N ARG A 332 -15.11 9.94 -3.47
CA ARG A 332 -13.84 10.35 -4.08
C ARG A 332 -14.14 10.87 -5.49
N GLN A 333 -13.69 12.09 -5.80
CA GLN A 333 -14.47 13.03 -6.63
C GLN A 333 -14.91 12.50 -8.01
N SER A 334 -16.08 11.88 -8.03
CA SER A 334 -16.73 11.34 -9.21
C SER A 334 -18.25 11.26 -8.96
N ARG A 335 -18.86 12.44 -8.86
CA ARG A 335 -20.32 12.71 -8.95
C ARG A 335 -21.28 12.05 -7.91
N SER A 336 -21.57 12.80 -6.83
CA SER A 336 -22.88 12.82 -6.10
C SER A 336 -23.22 11.60 -5.19
N THR A 337 -23.86 11.67 -4.01
CA THR A 337 -24.34 12.79 -3.15
C THR A 337 -24.52 12.35 -1.67
N LEU A 338 -23.96 13.13 -0.70
CA LEU A 338 -24.35 13.29 0.74
C LEU A 338 -24.42 12.09 1.74
N LEU A 339 -23.62 12.08 2.83
CA LEU A 339 -23.69 11.04 3.91
C LEU A 339 -23.37 11.40 5.41
N PRO A 340 -23.68 12.59 5.97
CA PRO A 340 -23.36 12.90 7.86
C PRO A 340 -22.00 12.58 8.50
N ARG A 341 -21.95 12.53 9.85
CA ARG A 341 -20.90 11.82 10.65
C ARG A 341 -21.42 10.75 11.63
N LYS A 342 -22.69 10.83 12.04
CA LYS A 342 -23.14 10.39 13.39
C LYS A 342 -23.24 8.88 13.62
N GLN A 343 -22.63 8.05 12.75
CA GLN A 343 -22.62 6.59 12.82
C GLN A 343 -21.24 5.99 12.45
N LEU A 344 -20.20 6.80 12.28
CA LEU A 344 -18.86 6.36 11.85
C LEU A 344 -18.24 5.31 12.80
N SER A 345 -18.41 5.49 14.11
CA SER A 345 -18.00 4.51 15.12
C SER A 345 -18.69 3.17 15.00
N THR A 346 -19.95 3.16 14.53
CA THR A 346 -20.77 1.96 14.38
C THR A 346 -20.43 1.20 13.10
N VAL A 347 -20.15 1.88 11.98
CA VAL A 347 -19.69 1.17 10.77
C VAL A 347 -18.28 0.58 10.97
N LEU A 348 -17.38 1.30 11.64
CA LEU A 348 -16.06 0.75 11.97
C LEU A 348 -16.15 -0.38 13.01
N SER A 349 -17.05 -0.32 14.00
CA SER A 349 -17.29 -1.47 14.88
C SER A 349 -17.91 -2.63 14.10
N TRP A 350 -18.83 -2.38 13.18
CA TRP A 350 -19.46 -3.39 12.33
C TRP A 350 -18.52 -4.05 11.31
N ILE A 351 -17.38 -3.42 10.98
CA ILE A 351 -16.27 -4.04 10.24
C ILE A 351 -15.38 -4.83 11.21
N ALA A 352 -14.98 -4.24 12.34
CA ALA A 352 -14.15 -4.91 13.34
C ALA A 352 -14.79 -6.20 13.91
N GLU A 353 -16.07 -6.13 14.29
CA GLU A 353 -16.90 -7.26 14.74
C GLU A 353 -17.07 -8.35 13.68
N ALA A 354 -16.99 -8.00 12.39
CA ALA A 354 -17.09 -8.95 11.28
C ALA A 354 -15.72 -9.53 10.86
N MET A 355 -14.63 -9.00 11.43
CA MET A 355 -13.26 -9.45 11.21
C MET A 355 -12.69 -10.24 12.41
N THR A 356 -13.31 -10.14 13.59
CA THR A 356 -13.09 -11.00 14.77
C THR A 356 -13.87 -12.30 14.70
#